data_AF-A0A9X3L6Q2-F1
#
_entry.id   AF-A0A9X3L6Q2-F1
#
_cell.length_a   1.000
_cell.length_b   1.000
_cell.length_c   1.000
_cell.angle_alpha   90.00
_cell.angle_beta   90.00
_cell.angle_gamma   90.00
#
_symmetry.space_group_name_H-M   'P 1'
#
loop_
_entity.id
_entity.type
_entity.pdbx_description
1 polymer ?
#
loop_
_entity_poly.entity_id
_entity_poly.type
_entity_poly.pdbx_seq_one_letter_code
_entity_poly.pdbx_strand_id
1 'polypeptide(L)'
;MIKNKLTKKIEETTDQEIVLTEEEKDFAEKNLLLPAGLNVIQQNLFSEAIIERYNKETDELISKESIAFLQSPISYFKDNIQEYTFLETKVLDIVSVDAIAVEYDEVFEVYTAMFGLYIQKKYSAEIRAFLDEHYNSEKMQYSMMFAANEGLWEINLPINYLNGFNDSSSIEEMYQFLYSLIFRLAATIE
;
A
#
# COMPACT_ATOMS: atom_id res chain seq x y z
N MET A 1 14.12 -7.98 2.16
CA MET A 1 13.98 -7.19 0.90
C MET A 1 14.08 -5.69 1.15
N ILE A 2 13.25 -5.12 2.04
CA ILE A 2 13.22 -3.68 2.37
C ILE A 2 14.61 -3.14 2.70
N LYS A 3 15.37 -3.86 3.54
CA LYS A 3 16.73 -3.47 3.91
C LYS A 3 17.63 -3.19 2.71
N ASN A 4 17.65 -4.07 1.71
CA ASN A 4 18.48 -3.88 0.52
C ASN A 4 18.02 -2.67 -0.32
N LYS A 5 16.71 -2.47 -0.45
CA LYS A 5 16.15 -1.33 -1.20
C LYS A 5 16.46 -0.01 -0.50
N LEU A 6 16.31 0.05 0.83
CA LEU A 6 16.64 1.22 1.63
C LEU A 6 18.15 1.50 1.65
N THR A 7 18.98 0.48 1.83
CA THR A 7 20.44 0.65 1.74
C THR A 7 20.84 1.22 0.39
N LYS A 8 20.29 0.70 -0.71
CA LYS A 8 20.53 1.24 -2.04
C LYS A 8 20.07 2.70 -2.17
N LYS A 9 18.85 3.03 -1.72
CA LYS A 9 18.31 4.41 -1.71
C LYS A 9 19.23 5.37 -0.94
N ILE A 10 19.77 4.93 0.20
CA ILE A 10 20.70 5.69 1.04
C ILE A 10 22.06 5.85 0.33
N GLU A 11 22.62 4.79 -0.25
CA GLU A 11 23.91 4.82 -0.96
C GLU A 11 23.88 5.69 -2.23
N GLU A 12 22.73 5.74 -2.90
CA GLU A 12 22.50 6.58 -4.08
C GLU A 12 22.24 8.06 -3.72
N THR A 13 22.04 8.38 -2.43
CA THR A 13 21.86 9.75 -1.98
C THR A 13 23.19 10.51 -2.05
N THR A 14 23.27 11.49 -2.96
CA THR A 14 24.48 12.32 -3.16
C THR A 14 24.52 13.58 -2.30
N ASP A 15 23.36 13.99 -1.78
CA ASP A 15 23.21 15.18 -0.94
C ASP A 15 23.33 14.82 0.54
N GLN A 16 23.44 15.83 1.40
CA GLN A 16 23.35 15.63 2.86
C GLN A 16 21.91 15.41 3.34
N GLU A 17 20.96 15.23 2.43
CA GLU A 17 19.54 15.06 2.73
C GLU A 17 18.97 13.84 2.02
N ILE A 18 18.15 13.05 2.74
CA ILE A 18 17.41 11.92 2.20
C ILE A 18 15.92 12.07 2.50
N VAL A 19 15.08 11.69 1.55
CA VAL A 19 13.64 11.72 1.68
C VAL A 19 13.13 10.32 2.03
N LEU A 20 12.54 10.16 3.22
CA LEU A 20 12.03 8.88 3.73
C LEU A 20 10.63 9.03 4.32
N THR A 21 9.78 8.03 4.15
CA THR A 21 8.53 7.94 4.92
C THR A 21 8.82 7.69 6.40
N GLU A 22 7.81 7.82 7.26
CA GLU A 22 7.96 7.51 8.69
C GLU A 22 8.37 6.04 8.90
N GLU A 23 7.72 5.12 8.18
CA GLU A 23 8.02 3.68 8.23
C GLU A 23 9.44 3.37 7.74
N GLU A 24 9.89 4.01 6.66
CA GLU A 24 11.24 3.85 6.13
C GLU A 24 12.30 4.37 7.11
N LYS A 25 12.05 5.55 7.70
CA LYS A 25 12.95 6.17 8.68
C LYS A 25 13.07 5.28 9.91
N ASP A 26 11.95 4.87 10.50
CA ASP A 26 11.93 4.01 11.69
C ASP A 26 12.65 2.69 11.44
N PHE A 27 12.43 2.09 10.26
CA PHE A 27 13.13 0.88 9.86
C PHE A 27 14.64 1.11 9.72
N ALA A 28 15.04 2.21 9.07
CA ALA A 28 16.44 2.54 8.84
C ALA A 28 17.19 2.83 10.15
N GLU A 29 16.57 3.57 11.08
CA GLU A 29 17.11 3.84 12.42
C GLU A 29 17.27 2.55 13.23
N LYS A 30 16.20 1.72 13.29
CA LYS A 30 16.23 0.44 14.01
C LYS A 30 17.30 -0.51 13.49
N ASN A 31 17.61 -0.44 12.19
CA ASN A 31 18.61 -1.29 11.54
C ASN A 31 19.98 -0.63 11.39
N LEU A 32 20.20 0.55 11.98
CA LEU A 32 21.46 1.31 11.92
C LEU A 32 21.93 1.56 10.48
N LEU A 33 21.00 1.86 9.57
CA LEU A 33 21.29 2.10 8.14
C LEU A 33 21.67 3.56 7.85
N LEU A 34 21.25 4.51 8.70
CA LEU A 34 21.45 5.93 8.47
C LEU A 34 22.89 6.36 8.81
N PRO A 35 23.64 6.96 7.86
CA PRO A 35 24.94 7.55 8.14
C PRO A 35 24.85 8.74 9.10
N ALA A 36 25.92 8.97 9.85
CA ALA A 36 26.00 10.13 10.73
C ALA A 36 25.98 11.44 9.93
N GLY A 37 25.12 12.37 10.35
CA GLY A 37 25.02 13.70 9.74
C GLY A 37 24.13 13.78 8.49
N LEU A 38 23.49 12.68 8.08
CA LEU A 38 22.47 12.71 7.03
C LEU A 38 21.16 13.31 7.59
N ASN A 39 20.66 14.37 6.95
CA ASN A 39 19.37 14.97 7.29
C ASN A 39 18.23 14.15 6.67
N VAL A 40 17.24 13.76 7.47
CA VAL A 40 16.07 13.01 6.97
C VAL A 40 14.90 13.97 6.82
N ILE A 41 14.43 14.12 5.59
CA ILE A 41 13.24 14.88 5.23
C ILE A 41 12.07 13.90 5.16
N GLN A 42 10.96 14.25 5.81
CA GLN A 42 9.76 13.40 5.78
C GLN A 42 9.15 13.39 4.36
N GLN A 43 9.03 12.19 3.80
CA GLN A 43 8.35 11.94 2.55
C GLN A 43 6.85 11.85 2.78
N ASN A 44 6.09 12.64 2.03
CA ASN A 44 4.65 12.45 1.92
C ASN A 44 4.40 11.38 0.84
N LEU A 45 3.58 10.36 1.15
CA LEU A 45 3.20 9.29 0.24
C LEU A 45 2.61 9.82 -1.09
N PHE A 46 1.93 10.96 -1.04
CA PHE A 46 1.05 11.48 -2.07
C PHE A 46 1.66 12.58 -2.95
N SER A 47 2.86 13.10 -2.64
CA SER A 47 3.40 14.31 -3.29
C SER A 47 3.62 14.16 -4.80
N GLU A 48 3.89 12.94 -5.28
CA GLU A 48 4.03 12.59 -6.70
C GLU A 48 3.02 11.50 -7.11
N ALA A 49 1.92 11.32 -6.36
CA ALA A 49 0.98 10.26 -6.65
C ALA A 49 0.12 10.55 -7.88
N ILE A 50 -0.07 9.53 -8.72
CA ILE A 50 -1.09 9.49 -9.75
C ILE A 50 -2.34 8.88 -9.10
N ILE A 51 -3.43 9.65 -9.10
CA ILE A 51 -4.70 9.24 -8.51
C ILE A 51 -5.75 9.29 -9.61
N GLU A 52 -6.37 8.16 -9.91
CA GLU A 52 -7.29 8.04 -11.02
C GLU A 52 -8.54 7.26 -10.59
N ARG A 53 -9.71 7.74 -11.01
CA ARG A 53 -10.99 7.05 -10.79
C ARG A 53 -11.43 6.39 -12.08
N TYR A 54 -11.91 5.18 -11.98
CA TYR A 54 -12.31 4.33 -13.09
C TYR A 54 -13.70 3.77 -12.86
N ASN A 55 -14.40 3.48 -13.96
CA ASN A 55 -15.65 2.73 -13.92
C ASN A 55 -15.34 1.24 -13.81
N LYS A 56 -15.91 0.54 -12.82
CA LYS A 56 -15.65 -0.88 -12.56
C LYS A 56 -16.12 -1.82 -13.66
N GLU A 57 -17.18 -1.47 -14.38
CA GLU A 57 -17.77 -2.34 -15.40
C GLU A 57 -17.06 -2.20 -16.75
N THR A 58 -16.59 -0.99 -17.07
CA THR A 58 -16.02 -0.67 -18.38
C THR A 58 -14.51 -0.46 -18.39
N ASP A 59 -13.88 -0.38 -17.20
CA ASP A 59 -12.48 0.03 -17.00
C ASP A 59 -12.14 1.39 -17.65
N GLU A 60 -13.14 2.21 -17.93
CA GLU A 60 -12.94 3.54 -18.51
C GLU A 60 -12.56 4.55 -17.44
N LEU A 61 -11.54 5.36 -17.73
CA LEU A 61 -11.12 6.46 -16.87
C LEU A 61 -12.25 7.49 -16.72
N ILE A 62 -12.68 7.70 -15.48
CA ILE A 62 -13.67 8.73 -15.10
C ILE A 62 -12.97 10.07 -14.90
N SER A 63 -11.89 10.08 -14.12
CA SER A 63 -11.20 11.32 -13.72
C SER A 63 -9.76 11.06 -13.28
N LYS A 64 -8.89 12.05 -13.50
CA LYS A 64 -7.60 12.15 -12.83
C LYS A 64 -7.75 13.11 -11.67
N GLU A 65 -7.57 12.60 -10.45
CA GLU A 65 -7.80 13.35 -9.22
C GLU A 65 -6.53 14.03 -8.72
N SER A 66 -6.73 15.09 -7.94
CA SER A 66 -5.66 15.71 -7.16
C SER A 66 -5.66 15.15 -5.75
N ILE A 67 -4.62 15.47 -4.96
CA ILE A 67 -4.52 15.12 -3.54
C ILE A 67 -5.75 15.62 -2.74
N ALA A 68 -6.44 16.68 -3.19
CA ALA A 68 -7.66 17.16 -2.55
C ALA A 68 -8.78 16.10 -2.52
N PHE A 69 -8.83 15.18 -3.49
CA PHE A 69 -9.77 14.06 -3.47
C PHE A 69 -9.55 13.13 -2.28
N LEU A 70 -8.30 12.91 -1.88
CA LEU A 70 -7.94 12.00 -0.78
C LEU A 70 -8.47 12.49 0.58
N GLN A 71 -8.84 13.77 0.68
CA GLN A 71 -9.46 14.35 1.87
C GLN A 71 -10.95 13.97 2.02
N SER A 72 -11.54 13.34 1.00
CA SER A 72 -12.90 12.80 1.07
C SER A 72 -12.97 11.63 2.05
N PRO A 73 -14.12 11.38 2.70
CA PRO A 73 -14.31 10.20 3.53
C PRO A 73 -14.28 8.92 2.68
N ILE A 74 -13.84 7.79 3.26
CA ILE A 74 -13.88 6.48 2.58
C ILE A 74 -15.31 6.12 2.14
N SER A 75 -16.35 6.62 2.83
CA SER A 75 -17.75 6.44 2.43
C SER A 75 -18.06 6.90 1.01
N TYR A 76 -17.20 7.74 0.41
CA TYR A 76 -17.25 8.07 -1.02
C TYR A 76 -17.39 6.84 -1.91
N PHE A 77 -16.62 5.76 -1.66
CA PHE A 77 -16.68 4.55 -2.47
C PHE A 77 -18.03 3.83 -2.36
N LYS A 78 -18.64 3.88 -1.17
CA LYS A 78 -19.97 3.31 -0.94
C LYS A 78 -21.07 4.13 -1.60
N ASP A 79 -20.89 5.45 -1.67
CA ASP A 79 -21.84 6.35 -2.35
C ASP A 79 -21.67 6.28 -3.89
N ASN A 80 -20.52 5.80 -4.38
CA ASN A 80 -20.16 5.70 -5.79
C ASN A 80 -19.74 4.26 -6.16
N ILE A 81 -20.60 3.28 -5.88
CA ILE A 81 -20.30 1.84 -5.99
C ILE A 81 -19.79 1.37 -7.35
N GLN A 82 -20.06 2.12 -8.41
CA GLN A 82 -19.61 1.82 -9.78
C GLN A 82 -18.16 2.27 -10.05
N GLU A 83 -17.49 2.87 -9.06
CA GLU A 83 -16.15 3.43 -9.19
C GLU A 83 -15.12 2.65 -8.36
N TYR A 84 -13.91 2.56 -8.89
CA TYR A 84 -12.72 2.26 -8.10
C TYR A 84 -11.68 3.37 -8.28
N THR A 85 -10.85 3.59 -7.27
CA THR A 85 -9.69 4.49 -7.36
C THR A 85 -8.42 3.69 -7.48
N PHE A 86 -7.52 4.14 -8.34
CA PHE A 86 -6.18 3.64 -8.53
C PHE A 86 -5.18 4.68 -8.04
N LEU A 87 -4.25 4.28 -7.17
CA LEU A 87 -3.18 5.13 -6.66
C LEU A 87 -1.81 4.52 -6.97
N GLU A 88 -0.99 5.24 -7.72
CA GLU A 88 0.38 4.90 -8.06
C GLU A 88 1.33 5.98 -7.53
N THR A 89 2.44 5.58 -6.91
CA THR A 89 3.48 6.49 -6.42
C THR A 89 4.80 5.74 -6.26
N LYS A 90 5.93 6.41 -6.54
CA LYS A 90 7.28 5.82 -6.39
C LYS A 90 7.60 5.36 -4.97
N VAL A 91 6.86 5.86 -3.97
CA VAL A 91 7.01 5.41 -2.59
C VAL A 91 6.63 3.94 -2.44
N LEU A 92 5.72 3.41 -3.27
CA LEU A 92 5.33 2.00 -3.25
C LEU A 92 6.44 1.07 -3.76
N ASP A 93 7.39 1.58 -4.56
CA ASP A 93 8.55 0.82 -5.03
C ASP A 93 9.33 0.21 -3.86
N ILE A 94 9.41 0.91 -2.72
CA ILE A 94 10.14 0.39 -1.56
C ILE A 94 9.52 -0.93 -1.08
N VAL A 95 8.19 -1.04 -1.12
CA VAL A 95 7.43 -2.20 -0.66
C VAL A 95 7.11 -3.21 -1.77
N SER A 96 7.66 -3.02 -2.98
CA SER A 96 7.44 -3.89 -4.16
C SER A 96 5.97 -3.93 -4.60
N VAL A 97 5.30 -2.79 -4.58
CA VAL A 97 3.95 -2.61 -5.12
C VAL A 97 4.02 -1.47 -6.14
N ASP A 98 3.36 -1.61 -7.29
CA ASP A 98 3.32 -0.54 -8.29
C ASP A 98 2.18 0.43 -7.98
N ALA A 99 1.00 -0.12 -7.65
CA ALA A 99 -0.18 0.67 -7.35
C ALA A 99 -1.14 -0.08 -6.42
N ILE A 100 -2.05 0.67 -5.81
CA ILE A 100 -3.14 0.17 -4.96
C ILE A 100 -4.47 0.66 -5.52
N ALA A 101 -5.31 -0.29 -5.94
CA ALA A 101 -6.70 -0.03 -6.29
C ALA A 101 -7.60 -0.20 -5.05
N VAL A 102 -8.60 0.66 -4.89
CA VAL A 102 -9.59 0.57 -3.82
C VAL A 102 -10.99 0.81 -4.36
N GLU A 103 -11.91 -0.02 -3.89
CA GLU A 103 -13.34 0.08 -4.20
C GLU A 103 -14.22 -0.30 -3.01
N TYR A 104 -15.52 -0.06 -3.13
CA TYR A 104 -16.53 -0.70 -2.30
C TYR A 104 -17.16 -1.87 -3.05
N ASP A 105 -16.95 -3.09 -2.60
CA ASP A 105 -17.59 -4.30 -3.10
C ASP A 105 -19.02 -4.37 -2.55
N GLU A 106 -20.00 -4.18 -3.42
CA GLU A 106 -21.42 -4.17 -3.08
C GLU A 106 -22.00 -5.56 -2.82
N VAL A 107 -21.34 -6.63 -3.27
CA VAL A 107 -21.79 -8.02 -3.05
C VAL A 107 -21.50 -8.44 -1.62
N PHE A 108 -20.33 -8.08 -1.11
CA PHE A 108 -19.90 -8.39 0.26
C PHE A 108 -20.08 -7.23 1.24
N GLU A 109 -20.49 -6.06 0.76
CA GLU A 109 -20.69 -4.83 1.53
C GLU A 109 -19.44 -4.35 2.28
N VAL A 110 -18.29 -4.36 1.59
CA VAL A 110 -16.96 -4.11 2.17
C VAL A 110 -16.14 -3.19 1.26
N TYR A 111 -15.23 -2.41 1.85
CA TYR A 111 -14.16 -1.79 1.10
C TYR A 111 -13.08 -2.85 0.81
N THR A 112 -12.59 -2.89 -0.42
CA THR A 112 -11.58 -3.85 -0.86
C THR A 112 -10.40 -3.11 -1.45
N ALA A 113 -9.20 -3.41 -0.94
CA ALA A 113 -7.94 -2.98 -1.54
C ALA A 113 -7.36 -4.12 -2.40
N MET A 114 -6.93 -3.78 -3.61
CA MET A 114 -6.37 -4.71 -4.59
C MET A 114 -4.99 -4.21 -5.03
N PHE A 115 -3.98 -5.07 -4.97
CA PHE A 115 -2.62 -4.71 -5.37
C PHE A 115 -1.78 -5.92 -5.76
N GLY A 116 -0.80 -5.70 -6.62
CA GLY A 116 0.23 -6.67 -6.97
C GLY A 116 1.47 -6.50 -6.08
N LEU A 117 1.92 -7.57 -5.46
CA LEU A 117 3.11 -7.61 -4.61
C LEU A 117 4.23 -8.42 -5.28
N TYR A 118 5.26 -7.72 -5.78
CA TYR A 118 6.40 -8.31 -6.50
C TYR A 118 7.38 -9.01 -5.55
N ILE A 119 6.98 -10.19 -5.07
CA ILE A 119 7.75 -11.05 -4.17
C ILE A 119 7.73 -12.50 -4.68
N GLN A 120 8.88 -13.18 -4.59
CA GLN A 120 9.03 -14.56 -5.05
C GLN A 120 8.03 -15.52 -4.36
N LYS A 121 7.51 -16.49 -5.11
CA LYS A 121 6.55 -17.50 -4.63
C LYS A 121 6.96 -18.22 -3.35
N LYS A 122 8.26 -18.38 -3.09
CA LYS A 122 8.79 -19.09 -1.92
C LYS A 122 8.32 -18.48 -0.58
N TYR A 123 7.98 -17.19 -0.56
CA TYR A 123 7.53 -16.47 0.64
C TYR A 123 6.01 -16.59 0.89
N SER A 124 5.33 -17.54 0.25
CA SER A 124 3.88 -17.70 0.39
C SER A 124 3.43 -17.91 1.84
N ALA A 125 4.20 -18.64 2.64
CA ALA A 125 3.82 -18.99 3.99
C ALA A 125 3.93 -17.77 4.91
N GLU A 126 4.97 -16.97 4.73
CA GLU A 126 5.25 -15.74 5.46
C GLU A 126 4.21 -14.67 5.15
N ILE A 127 3.84 -14.51 3.87
CA ILE A 127 2.77 -13.57 3.48
C ILE A 127 1.44 -13.96 4.14
N ARG A 128 1.06 -15.24 4.08
CA ARG A 128 -0.18 -15.73 4.70
C ARG A 128 -0.16 -15.56 6.21
N ALA A 129 0.91 -15.98 6.87
CA ALA A 129 1.03 -15.86 8.32
C ALA A 129 0.91 -14.42 8.79
N PHE A 130 1.54 -13.47 8.08
CA PHE A 130 1.42 -12.05 8.39
C PHE A 130 -0.01 -11.53 8.21
N LEU A 131 -0.66 -11.85 7.08
CA LEU A 131 -2.04 -11.42 6.84
C LEU A 131 -2.99 -12.03 7.88
N ASP A 132 -2.86 -13.32 8.18
CA ASP A 132 -3.70 -14.02 9.17
C ASP A 132 -3.56 -13.45 10.59
N GLU A 133 -2.39 -12.92 10.96
CA GLU A 133 -2.18 -12.22 12.24
C GLU A 133 -2.86 -10.85 12.29
N HIS A 134 -2.95 -10.16 11.15
CA HIS A 134 -3.45 -8.80 11.05
C HIS A 134 -4.88 -8.67 10.52
N TYR A 135 -5.51 -9.79 10.18
CA TYR A 135 -6.80 -9.86 9.52
C TYR A 135 -7.75 -10.83 10.24
N ASN A 136 -9.02 -10.44 10.38
CA ASN A 136 -10.03 -11.31 10.97
C ASN A 136 -10.57 -12.32 9.96
N SER A 137 -9.82 -13.39 9.75
CA SER A 137 -10.16 -14.46 8.79
C SER A 137 -11.38 -15.29 9.19
N GLU A 138 -11.81 -15.24 10.46
CA GLU A 138 -13.05 -15.91 10.90
C GLU A 138 -14.31 -15.23 10.33
N LYS A 139 -14.24 -13.93 10.04
CA LYS A 139 -15.40 -13.14 9.58
C LYS A 139 -15.45 -12.96 8.07
N MET A 140 -14.30 -12.85 7.42
CA MET A 140 -14.20 -12.65 5.98
C MET A 140 -12.91 -13.31 5.50
N GLN A 141 -12.86 -13.73 4.25
CA GLN A 141 -11.62 -14.25 3.65
C GLN A 141 -11.00 -13.17 2.76
N TYR A 142 -9.67 -13.06 2.76
CA TYR A 142 -8.94 -12.35 1.72
C TYR A 142 -8.53 -13.34 0.62
N SER A 143 -8.24 -12.83 -0.57
CA SER A 143 -7.69 -13.63 -1.66
C SER A 143 -6.23 -13.28 -1.87
N MET A 144 -5.41 -14.30 -2.12
CA MET A 144 -4.07 -14.11 -2.68
C MET A 144 -3.74 -15.22 -3.68
N MET A 145 -3.32 -14.83 -4.88
CA MET A 145 -2.91 -15.75 -5.95
C MET A 145 -1.54 -15.35 -6.48
N PHE A 146 -0.66 -16.34 -6.72
CA PHE A 146 0.63 -16.06 -7.35
C PHE A 146 0.48 -16.10 -8.87
N ALA A 147 0.59 -14.93 -9.51
CA ALA A 147 0.61 -14.77 -10.96
C ALA A 147 1.99 -15.15 -11.50
N ALA A 148 2.20 -16.44 -11.81
CA ALA A 148 3.51 -16.96 -12.18
C ALA A 148 4.13 -16.34 -13.45
N ASN A 149 3.29 -15.88 -14.38
CA ASN A 149 3.74 -15.21 -15.60
C ASN A 149 4.28 -13.80 -15.32
N GLU A 150 3.82 -13.17 -14.26
CA GLU A 150 4.17 -11.79 -13.89
C GLU A 150 5.17 -11.75 -12.73
N GLY A 151 5.31 -12.85 -11.98
CA GLY A 151 6.23 -12.96 -10.86
C GLY A 151 5.78 -12.20 -9.61
N LEU A 152 4.48 -11.98 -9.46
CA LEU A 152 3.87 -11.24 -8.36
C LEU A 152 2.74 -12.01 -7.68
N TRP A 153 2.36 -11.54 -6.49
CA TRP A 153 1.15 -11.94 -5.79
C TRP A 153 0.04 -10.93 -6.03
N GLU A 154 -1.07 -11.38 -6.60
CA GLU A 154 -2.31 -10.61 -6.65
C GLU A 154 -3.02 -10.76 -5.30
N ILE A 155 -3.26 -9.65 -4.60
CA ILE A 155 -3.89 -9.64 -3.29
C ILE A 155 -5.17 -8.81 -3.37
N ASN A 156 -6.30 -9.42 -3.00
CA ASN A 156 -7.58 -8.72 -2.81
C ASN A 156 -7.96 -8.81 -1.33
N LEU A 157 -8.03 -7.66 -0.68
CA LEU A 157 -8.08 -7.54 0.77
C LEU A 157 -9.29 -6.71 1.20
N PRO A 158 -10.36 -7.34 1.73
CA PRO A 158 -11.50 -6.62 2.33
C PRO A 158 -11.09 -5.88 3.61
N ILE A 159 -10.73 -4.61 3.49
CA ILE A 159 -9.98 -3.86 4.52
C ILE A 159 -10.76 -3.63 5.81
N ASN A 160 -12.09 -3.75 5.78
CA ASN A 160 -12.96 -3.68 6.97
C ASN A 160 -12.56 -4.66 8.09
N TYR A 161 -11.92 -5.77 7.73
CA TYR A 161 -11.56 -6.84 8.66
C TYR A 161 -10.08 -6.79 9.08
N LEU A 162 -9.34 -5.76 8.67
CA LEU A 162 -8.00 -5.50 9.18
C LEU A 162 -8.07 -4.90 10.59
N ASN A 163 -7.15 -5.34 11.44
CA ASN A 163 -7.02 -4.78 12.79
C ASN A 163 -6.64 -3.28 12.70
N GLY A 164 -7.49 -2.43 13.29
CA GLY A 164 -7.28 -0.98 13.32
C GLY A 164 -7.93 -0.21 12.16
N PHE A 165 -8.66 -0.86 11.26
CA PHE A 165 -9.43 -0.16 10.23
C PHE A 165 -10.51 0.74 10.84
N ASN A 166 -10.66 1.94 10.29
CA ASN A 166 -11.65 2.95 10.69
C ASN A 166 -12.44 3.41 9.46
N ASP A 167 -13.72 3.07 9.39
CA ASP A 167 -14.60 3.42 8.27
C ASP A 167 -14.98 4.90 8.19
N SER A 168 -14.67 5.67 9.24
CA SER A 168 -14.91 7.11 9.32
C SER A 168 -13.69 7.95 8.89
N SER A 169 -12.60 7.30 8.48
CA SER A 169 -11.37 7.96 8.04
C SER A 169 -11.48 8.54 6.63
N SER A 170 -10.52 9.39 6.27
CA SER A 170 -10.37 9.87 4.90
C SER A 170 -9.74 8.81 3.99
N ILE A 171 -9.88 8.99 2.68
CA ILE A 171 -9.21 8.15 1.68
C ILE A 171 -7.68 8.24 1.85
N GLU A 172 -7.15 9.40 2.24
CA GLU A 172 -5.73 9.60 2.55
C GLU A 172 -5.27 8.70 3.72
N GLU A 173 -5.99 8.74 4.84
CA GLU A 173 -5.71 7.95 6.03
C GLU A 173 -5.78 6.45 5.73
N MET A 174 -6.73 6.04 4.88
CA MET A 174 -6.84 4.66 4.39
C MET A 174 -5.61 4.22 3.60
N TYR A 175 -5.16 5.01 2.62
CA TYR A 175 -3.98 4.67 1.82
C TYR A 175 -2.71 4.67 2.67
N GLN A 176 -2.59 5.58 3.63
CA GLN A 176 -1.49 5.55 4.60
C GLN A 176 -1.53 4.26 5.42
N PHE A 177 -2.71 3.88 5.95
CA PHE A 177 -2.89 2.63 6.70
C PHE A 177 -2.50 1.40 5.88
N LEU A 178 -2.89 1.36 4.60
CA LEU A 178 -2.53 0.29 3.67
C LEU A 178 -1.03 0.26 3.41
N TYR A 179 -0.41 1.41 3.16
CA TYR A 179 1.05 1.50 3.00
C TYR A 179 1.78 0.98 4.25
N SER A 180 1.38 1.41 5.45
CA SER A 180 2.00 0.94 6.70
C SER A 180 1.84 -0.58 6.90
N LEU A 181 0.69 -1.16 6.50
CA LEU A 181 0.48 -2.61 6.54
C LEU A 181 1.42 -3.34 5.56
N ILE A 182 1.46 -2.88 4.30
CA ILE A 182 2.28 -3.50 3.25
C ILE A 182 3.77 -3.33 3.58
N PHE A 183 4.18 -2.20 4.14
CA PHE A 183 5.55 -1.98 4.58
C PHE A 183 5.94 -2.98 5.67
N ARG A 184 5.09 -3.18 6.68
CA ARG A 184 5.33 -4.18 7.72
C ARG A 184 5.41 -5.59 7.14
N LEU A 185 4.54 -5.95 6.21
CA LEU A 185 4.61 -7.22 5.48
C LEU A 185 5.94 -7.37 4.74
N ALA A 186 6.34 -6.38 3.96
CA ALA A 186 7.58 -6.41 3.21
C ALA A 186 8.81 -6.43 4.13
N ALA A 187 8.72 -5.84 5.32
CA ALA A 187 9.77 -5.84 6.34
C ALA A 187 9.92 -7.19 7.07
N THR A 188 8.87 -8.01 7.16
CA THR A 188 8.99 -9.39 7.67
C THR A 188 9.63 -10.34 6.66
N ILE A 189 9.66 -9.95 5.38
CA ILE A 189 10.22 -10.73 4.27
C ILE A 189 11.65 -10.27 3.96
N GLU A 190 12.64 -11.07 4.36
CA GLU A 190 14.07 -10.82 4.09
C GLU A 190 14.55 -11.33 2.72
#